data_AF-A0A832JE07-F1
#
_entry.id   AF-A0A832JE07-F1
#
_cell.length_a   1.000
_cell.length_b   1.000
_cell.length_c   1.000
_cell.angle_alpha   90.00
_cell.angle_beta   90.00
_cell.angle_gamma   90.00
#
_symmetry.space_group_name_H-M   'P 1'
#
loop_
_entity.id
_entity.type
_entity.pdbx_description
1 polymer ?
#
loop_
_entity_poly.entity_id
_entity_poly.type
_entity_poly.pdbx_seq_one_letter_code
_entity_poly.pdbx_strand_id
1 'polypeptide(L)'
;MGNPLTCAEARQRIEEAMVGALGEGERRELEAHLAGCPSCLGTWRWEQLLHRATKEWPLPEPSPRLAWRIIIRLRQEEEAVTPLAERAAKVALGVLCVMTLAGAWWVGQSPPSWLAPLGEFLRAMGEALAEEGRRWGGGLAFLWEAWRGWNRPWVSLAPWALLILLALQGWGLWRMRGALGNQPR
;
A
#
# COMPACT_ATOMS: atom_id res chain seq x y z
N MET A 1 -1.16 35.13 31.11
CA MET A 1 -2.61 35.34 31.27
C MET A 1 -3.14 35.66 29.88
N GLY A 2 -3.85 34.73 29.25
CA GLY A 2 -4.38 34.91 27.90
C GLY A 2 -5.46 35.99 27.90
N ASN A 3 -5.52 36.80 26.84
CA ASN A 3 -6.58 37.79 26.66
C ASN A 3 -7.94 37.07 26.61
N PRO A 4 -9.01 37.60 27.22
CA PRO A 4 -10.33 36.97 27.12
C PRO A 4 -10.77 36.89 25.66
N LEU A 5 -11.31 35.72 25.29
CA LEU A 5 -11.80 35.42 23.94
C LEU A 5 -12.82 36.48 23.50
N THR A 6 -12.57 37.12 22.36
CA THR A 6 -13.49 38.11 21.78
C THR A 6 -14.68 37.42 21.11
N CYS A 7 -15.79 38.13 20.90
CA CYS A 7 -16.95 37.56 20.19
C CYS A 7 -16.62 37.15 18.74
N ALA A 8 -15.66 37.83 18.09
CA ALA A 8 -15.24 37.49 16.74
C ALA A 8 -14.50 36.14 16.72
N GLU A 9 -13.54 35.96 17.62
CA GLU A 9 -12.81 34.70 17.80
C GLU A 9 -13.74 33.58 18.24
N ALA A 10 -14.70 33.88 19.13
CA ALA A 10 -15.70 32.90 19.58
C ALA A 10 -16.56 32.38 18.41
N ARG A 11 -16.95 33.24 17.46
CA ARG A 11 -17.69 32.82 16.26
C ARG A 11 -16.85 31.92 15.35
N GLN A 12 -15.58 32.28 15.13
CA GLN A 12 -14.69 31.42 14.36
C GLN A 12 -14.51 30.05 15.03
N ARG A 13 -14.31 30.03 16.36
CA ARG A 13 -14.20 28.77 17.11
C ARG A 13 -15.50 27.96 17.11
N ILE A 14 -16.67 28.59 17.06
CA ILE A 14 -17.94 27.88 16.87
C ILE A 14 -17.90 27.05 15.57
N GLU A 15 -17.49 27.66 14.45
CA GLU A 15 -17.41 26.96 13.16
C GLU A 15 -16.40 25.81 13.20
N GLU A 16 -15.22 26.04 13.79
CA GLU A 16 -14.19 25.00 13.99
C GLU A 16 -14.68 23.86 14.89
N ALA A 17 -15.49 24.17 15.92
CA ALA A 17 -16.11 23.18 16.79
C ALA A 17 -17.06 22.26 16.01
N MET A 18 -17.81 22.81 15.05
CA MET A 18 -18.81 22.06 14.27
C MET A 18 -18.19 20.98 13.39
N VAL A 19 -16.94 21.18 12.93
CA VAL A 19 -16.18 20.23 12.12
C VAL A 19 -15.21 19.37 12.95
N GLY A 20 -15.17 19.56 14.28
CA GLY A 20 -14.29 18.79 15.17
C GLY A 20 -12.81 19.19 15.11
N ALA A 21 -12.51 20.43 14.69
CA ALA A 21 -11.13 20.91 14.52
C ALA A 21 -10.53 21.55 15.79
N LEU A 22 -11.34 21.84 16.81
CA LEU A 22 -10.85 22.43 18.07
C LEU A 22 -10.15 21.42 18.97
N GLY A 23 -9.02 21.86 19.54
CA GLY A 23 -8.38 21.19 20.66
C GLY A 23 -9.16 21.35 21.97
N GLU A 24 -8.85 20.50 22.94
CA GLU A 24 -9.51 20.46 24.25
C GLU A 24 -9.39 21.79 25.04
N GLY A 25 -8.24 22.48 24.95
CA GLY A 25 -8.04 23.78 25.60
C GLY A 25 -8.90 24.89 25.00
N GLU A 26 -8.91 24.97 23.67
CA GLU A 26 -9.68 25.97 22.92
C GLU A 26 -11.18 25.79 23.10
N ARG A 27 -11.62 24.53 23.23
CA ARG A 27 -12.99 24.17 23.55
C ARG A 27 -13.42 24.71 24.92
N ARG A 28 -12.60 24.55 25.96
CA ARG A 28 -12.92 25.10 27.30
C ARG A 28 -12.98 26.62 27.30
N GLU A 29 -12.10 27.28 26.56
CA GLU A 29 -12.12 28.73 26.39
C GLU A 29 -13.40 29.21 25.69
N LEU A 30 -13.83 28.48 24.64
CA LEU A 30 -15.09 28.75 23.97
C LEU A 30 -16.29 28.54 24.90
N GLU A 31 -16.34 27.42 25.63
CA GLU A 31 -17.40 27.12 26.61
C GLU A 31 -17.51 28.19 27.69
N ALA A 32 -16.36 28.68 28.19
CA ALA A 32 -16.31 29.80 29.15
C ALA A 32 -16.88 31.09 28.54
N HIS A 33 -16.56 31.41 27.29
CA HIS A 33 -17.14 32.57 26.60
C HIS A 33 -18.66 32.43 26.39
N LEU A 34 -19.13 31.25 25.96
CA LEU A 34 -20.55 30.98 25.73
C LEU A 34 -21.39 31.07 27.02
N ALA A 35 -20.80 30.74 28.17
CA ALA A 35 -21.45 30.92 29.48
C ALA A 35 -21.67 32.41 29.82
N GLY A 36 -20.80 33.30 29.33
CA GLY A 36 -20.85 34.74 29.60
C GLY A 36 -21.52 35.59 28.50
N CYS A 37 -21.69 35.06 27.28
CA CYS A 37 -22.14 35.82 26.11
C CYS A 37 -23.41 35.21 25.48
N PRO A 38 -24.61 35.74 25.78
CA PRO A 38 -25.87 35.20 25.28
C PRO A 38 -26.01 35.22 23.75
N SER A 39 -25.40 36.20 23.08
CA SER A 39 -25.44 36.30 21.61
C SER A 39 -24.67 35.17 20.95
N CYS A 40 -23.45 34.88 21.40
CA CYS A 40 -22.65 33.78 20.89
C CYS A 40 -23.25 32.42 21.27
N LEU A 41 -23.86 32.30 22.46
CA LEU A 41 -24.63 31.10 22.82
C LEU A 41 -25.83 30.88 21.91
N GLY A 42 -26.53 31.94 21.50
CA GLY A 42 -27.60 31.88 20.52
C GLY A 42 -27.13 31.37 19.16
N THR A 43 -26.01 31.91 18.64
CA THR A 43 -25.38 31.44 17.39
C THR A 43 -25.01 29.95 17.49
N TRP A 44 -24.34 29.55 18.57
CA TRP A 44 -23.96 28.15 18.80
C TRP A 44 -25.18 27.21 18.78
N ARG A 45 -26.25 27.56 19.49
CA ARG A 45 -27.48 26.76 19.51
C ARG A 45 -28.14 26.67 18.15
N TRP A 46 -28.14 27.76 17.39
CA TRP A 46 -28.71 27.80 16.05
C TRP A 46 -27.93 26.89 15.08
N GLU A 47 -26.60 26.95 15.10
CA GLU A 47 -25.77 26.07 14.27
C GLU A 47 -25.92 24.60 14.66
N GLN A 48 -25.99 24.28 15.95
CA GLN A 48 -26.27 22.92 16.38
C GLN A 48 -27.63 22.42 15.88
N LEU A 49 -28.65 23.28 15.88
CA LEU A 49 -29.97 22.93 15.37
C LEU A 49 -29.91 22.65 13.86
N LEU A 50 -29.28 23.54 13.09
CA LEU A 50 -29.10 23.35 11.65
C LEU A 50 -28.33 22.09 11.32
N HIS A 51 -27.25 21.80 12.05
CA HIS A 51 -26.46 20.58 11.84
C HIS A 51 -27.24 19.31 12.11
N ARG A 52 -28.06 19.29 13.17
CA ARG A 52 -28.96 18.15 13.46
C ARG A 52 -30.00 17.99 12.36
N ALA A 53 -30.68 19.08 11.99
CA ALA A 53 -31.67 19.06 10.92
C ALA A 53 -31.08 18.58 9.59
N THR A 54 -29.83 18.98 9.29
CA THR A 54 -29.12 18.56 8.08
C THR A 54 -28.73 17.09 8.13
N LYS A 55 -28.34 16.56 9.29
CA LYS A 55 -28.04 15.14 9.47
C LYS A 55 -29.28 14.25 9.38
N GLU A 56 -30.40 14.72 9.89
CA GLU A 56 -31.69 14.02 9.86
C GLU A 56 -32.37 14.13 8.49
N TRP A 57 -31.90 15.03 7.64
CA TRP A 57 -32.43 15.21 6.30
C TRP A 57 -32.30 13.90 5.50
N PRO A 58 -33.39 13.38 4.90
CA PRO A 58 -33.30 12.17 4.12
C PRO A 58 -32.39 12.40 2.90
N LEU A 59 -31.22 11.75 2.90
CA LEU A 59 -30.37 11.78 1.73
C LEU A 59 -30.99 10.90 0.63
N PRO A 60 -31.14 11.40 -0.60
CA PRO A 60 -31.53 10.56 -1.71
C PRO A 60 -30.46 9.49 -1.95
N GLU A 61 -30.89 8.28 -2.28
CA GLU A 61 -29.95 7.22 -2.65
C GLU A 61 -29.13 7.67 -3.87
N PRO A 62 -27.79 7.58 -3.82
CA PRO A 62 -26.96 8.01 -4.92
C PRO A 62 -27.22 7.13 -6.15
N SER A 63 -27.14 7.72 -7.35
CA SER A 63 -27.26 6.93 -8.58
C SER A 63 -26.22 5.78 -8.60
N PRO A 64 -26.57 4.60 -9.14
CA PRO A 64 -25.63 3.47 -9.24
C PRO A 64 -24.30 3.84 -9.91
N ARG A 65 -24.33 4.76 -10.88
CA ARG A 65 -23.14 5.26 -11.58
C ARG A 65 -22.23 6.12 -10.69
N LEU A 66 -22.78 6.89 -9.77
CA LEU A 66 -21.99 7.65 -8.80
C LEU A 66 -21.36 6.72 -7.76
N ALA A 67 -22.15 5.80 -7.19
CA ALA A 67 -21.67 4.81 -6.24
C ALA A 67 -20.50 4.00 -6.83
N TRP A 68 -20.62 3.50 -8.06
CA TRP A 68 -19.55 2.77 -8.72
C TRP A 68 -18.27 3.58 -8.91
N ARG A 69 -18.38 4.85 -9.31
CA ARG A 69 -17.20 5.72 -9.47
C ARG A 69 -16.46 5.94 -8.15
N ILE A 70 -17.20 6.09 -7.05
CA ILE A 70 -16.60 6.25 -5.71
C ILE A 70 -15.86 4.96 -5.33
N ILE A 71 -16.49 3.80 -5.49
CA ILE A 71 -15.86 2.50 -5.19
C ILE A 71 -14.57 2.30 -5.98
N ILE A 72 -14.59 2.58 -7.29
CA ILE A 72 -13.40 2.44 -8.14
C ILE A 72 -12.28 3.38 -7.67
N ARG A 73 -12.59 4.65 -7.35
CA ARG A 73 -11.59 5.60 -6.87
C ARG A 73 -10.98 5.19 -5.53
N LEU A 74 -11.80 4.73 -4.59
CA LEU A 74 -11.31 4.28 -3.28
C LEU A 74 -10.35 3.09 -3.41
N ARG A 75 -10.64 2.13 -4.31
CA ARG A 75 -9.71 1.02 -4.60
C ARG A 75 -8.40 1.50 -5.19
N GLN A 76 -8.43 2.49 -6.08
CA GLN A 76 -7.22 3.05 -6.67
C GLN A 76 -6.35 3.78 -5.64
N GLU A 77 -6.98 4.52 -4.72
CA GLU A 77 -6.27 5.17 -3.62
C GLU A 77 -5.66 4.15 -2.65
N GLU A 78 -6.41 3.11 -2.29
CA GLU A 78 -5.92 2.02 -1.44
C GLU A 78 -4.73 1.29 -2.08
N GLU A 79 -4.81 1.01 -3.39
CA GLU A 79 -3.69 0.44 -4.15
C GLU A 79 -2.49 1.40 -4.20
N ALA A 80 -2.71 2.70 -4.41
CA ALA A 80 -1.64 3.70 -4.44
C ALA A 80 -0.93 3.85 -3.07
N VAL A 81 -1.64 3.57 -1.97
CA VAL A 81 -1.12 3.67 -0.60
C VAL A 81 -0.32 2.42 -0.19
N THR A 82 -0.46 1.28 -0.87
CA THR A 82 0.43 0.12 -0.60
C THR A 82 1.89 0.51 -0.89
N PRO A 83 2.79 0.51 0.10
CA PRO A 83 4.14 1.00 -0.10
C PRO A 83 4.83 0.11 -1.12
N LEU A 84 5.53 0.71 -2.09
CA LEU A 84 6.33 0.00 -3.10
C LEU A 84 7.25 -1.06 -2.45
N ALA A 85 7.66 -0.84 -1.20
CA ALA A 85 8.41 -1.79 -0.37
C ALA A 85 7.67 -3.11 -0.11
N GLU A 86 6.36 -3.09 0.16
CA GLU A 86 5.60 -4.32 0.41
C GLU A 86 5.40 -5.12 -0.89
N ARG A 87 5.14 -4.43 -2.00
CA ARG A 87 5.07 -5.04 -3.34
C ARG A 87 6.41 -5.67 -3.72
N ALA A 88 7.50 -4.94 -3.51
CA ALA A 88 8.85 -5.42 -3.76
C ALA A 88 9.23 -6.61 -2.86
N ALA A 89 8.83 -6.60 -1.59
CA ALA A 89 9.08 -7.70 -0.65
C ALA A 89 8.37 -8.98 -1.08
N LYS A 90 7.10 -8.90 -1.51
CA LYS A 90 6.34 -10.05 -2.01
C LYS A 90 6.98 -10.65 -3.27
N VAL A 91 7.41 -9.80 -4.20
CA VAL A 91 8.11 -10.25 -5.42
C VAL A 91 9.46 -10.88 -5.07
N ALA A 92 10.26 -10.24 -4.21
CA ALA A 92 11.56 -10.76 -3.78
C ALA A 92 11.44 -12.11 -3.08
N LEU A 93 10.42 -12.28 -2.22
CA LEU A 93 10.13 -13.56 -1.57
C LEU A 93 9.76 -14.65 -2.59
N GLY A 94 8.90 -14.32 -3.57
CA GLY A 94 8.53 -15.24 -4.64
C GLY A 94 9.74 -15.71 -5.46
N VAL A 95 10.62 -14.77 -5.84
CA VAL A 95 11.88 -15.08 -6.55
C VAL A 95 12.80 -15.95 -5.70
N LEU A 96 12.95 -15.64 -4.41
CA LEU A 96 13.76 -16.42 -3.49
C LEU A 96 13.24 -17.86 -3.37
N CYS A 97 11.93 -18.07 -3.23
CA CYS A 97 11.32 -19.39 -3.18
C CYS A 97 11.56 -20.20 -4.46
N VAL A 98 11.42 -19.58 -5.63
CA VAL A 98 11.69 -20.26 -6.92
C VAL A 98 13.16 -20.65 -7.01
N MET A 99 14.07 -19.75 -6.62
CA MET A 99 15.51 -20.03 -6.63
C MET A 99 15.91 -21.13 -5.64
N THR A 100 15.36 -21.14 -4.43
CA THR A 100 15.67 -22.18 -3.44
C THR A 100 15.14 -23.54 -3.86
N LEU A 101 13.94 -23.61 -4.43
CA LEU A 101 13.39 -24.85 -4.98
C LEU A 101 14.21 -25.35 -6.19
N ALA A 102 14.60 -24.46 -7.11
CA ALA A 102 15.44 -24.82 -8.24
C ALA A 102 16.84 -25.29 -7.80
N GLY A 103 17.44 -24.62 -6.80
CA GLY A 103 18.72 -25.00 -6.22
C GLY A 103 18.67 -26.33 -5.49
N ALA A 104 17.61 -26.58 -4.70
CA ALA A 104 17.41 -27.86 -4.00
C ALA A 104 17.28 -29.02 -5.01
N TRP A 105 16.52 -28.80 -6.08
CA TRP A 105 16.38 -29.76 -7.18
C TRP A 105 17.72 -30.03 -7.90
N TRP A 106 18.55 -29.00 -8.06
CA TRP A 106 19.86 -29.08 -8.73
C TRP A 106 20.92 -29.84 -7.92
N VAL A 107 20.95 -29.68 -6.59
CA VAL A 107 21.95 -30.31 -5.69
C VAL A 107 21.66 -31.81 -5.47
N GLY A 108 20.68 -32.38 -6.17
CA GLY A 108 20.32 -33.80 -6.03
C GLY A 108 19.67 -34.13 -4.69
N GLN A 109 19.31 -33.10 -3.90
CA GLN A 109 18.37 -33.27 -2.80
C GLN A 109 16.99 -33.45 -3.45
N SER A 110 16.56 -34.70 -3.53
CA SER A 110 15.19 -35.03 -3.91
C SER A 110 14.23 -34.16 -3.09
N PRO A 111 13.25 -33.51 -3.74
CA PRO A 111 12.31 -32.66 -3.03
C PRO A 111 11.70 -33.45 -1.87
N PRO A 112 11.40 -32.80 -0.74
CA PRO A 112 10.68 -33.42 0.36
C PRO A 112 9.50 -34.24 -0.20
N SER A 113 9.28 -35.46 0.29
CA SER A 113 8.30 -36.39 -0.29
C SER A 113 6.88 -35.82 -0.39
N TRP A 114 6.52 -34.82 0.43
CA TRP A 114 5.26 -34.10 0.35
C TRP A 114 5.12 -33.15 -0.87
N LEU A 115 6.22 -32.84 -1.57
CA LEU A 115 6.26 -32.10 -2.83
C LEU A 115 6.34 -33.00 -4.08
N ALA A 116 6.41 -34.33 -3.91
CA ALA A 116 6.39 -35.29 -5.01
C ALA A 116 5.23 -35.07 -6.02
N PRO A 117 3.96 -34.85 -5.58
CA PRO A 117 2.87 -34.61 -6.54
C PRO A 117 3.04 -33.30 -7.33
N LEU A 118 3.69 -32.28 -6.75
CA LEU A 118 4.01 -31.04 -7.47
C LEU A 118 5.13 -31.29 -8.50
N GLY A 119 6.11 -32.13 -8.19
CA GLY A 119 7.17 -32.52 -9.12
C GLY A 119 6.64 -33.28 -10.33
N GLU A 120 5.73 -34.23 -10.13
CA GLU A 120 5.04 -34.93 -11.23
C GLU A 120 4.18 -33.98 -12.06
N PHE A 121 3.44 -33.08 -11.39
CA PHE A 121 2.63 -32.06 -12.07
C PHE A 121 3.50 -31.12 -12.93
N LEU A 122 4.59 -30.58 -12.38
CA LEU A 122 5.50 -29.69 -13.12
C LEU A 122 6.20 -30.41 -14.27
N ARG A 123 6.54 -31.70 -14.11
CA ARG A 123 7.09 -32.51 -15.18
C ARG A 123 6.07 -32.74 -16.30
N ALA A 124 4.83 -33.11 -15.95
CA ALA A 124 3.74 -33.26 -16.90
C ALA A 124 3.42 -31.94 -17.62
N MET A 125 3.45 -30.82 -16.89
CA MET A 125 3.31 -29.49 -17.47
C MET A 125 4.45 -29.14 -18.43
N GLY A 126 5.69 -29.48 -18.08
CA GLY A 126 6.86 -29.27 -18.94
C GLY A 126 6.80 -30.09 -20.22
N GLU A 127 6.36 -31.34 -20.13
CA GLU A 127 6.17 -32.23 -21.28
C GLU A 127 5.01 -31.74 -22.17
N ALA A 128 3.88 -31.32 -21.57
CA ALA A 128 2.75 -30.73 -22.28
C ALA A 128 3.11 -29.40 -22.96
N LEU A 129 3.84 -28.51 -22.28
CA LEU A 129 4.32 -27.25 -22.86
C LEU A 129 5.39 -27.46 -23.94
N ALA A 130 6.21 -28.51 -23.84
CA ALA A 130 7.15 -28.88 -24.89
C ALA A 130 6.42 -29.41 -26.14
N GLU A 131 5.35 -30.20 -25.94
CA GLU A 131 4.47 -30.68 -27.01
C GLU A 131 3.72 -29.53 -27.70
N GLU A 132 3.15 -28.62 -26.92
CA GLU A 132 2.49 -27.41 -27.40
C GLU A 132 3.49 -26.43 -28.05
N GLY A 133 4.70 -26.31 -27.50
CA GLY A 133 5.79 -25.48 -28.02
C GLY A 133 6.35 -25.96 -29.36
N ARG A 134 6.35 -27.27 -29.62
CA ARG A 134 6.63 -27.84 -30.96
C ARG A 134 5.54 -27.50 -31.97
N ARG A 135 4.30 -27.29 -31.51
CA ARG A 135 3.13 -26.96 -32.33
C ARG A 135 3.09 -25.49 -32.75
N TRP A 136 3.66 -24.57 -31.95
CA TRP A 136 3.62 -23.12 -32.17
C TRP A 136 4.91 -22.47 -32.71
N GLY A 137 5.94 -23.25 -33.02
CA GLY A 137 7.13 -22.76 -33.73
C GLY A 137 8.08 -21.91 -32.89
N GLY A 138 9.20 -22.51 -32.49
CA GLY A 138 10.48 -21.82 -32.22
C GLY A 138 10.67 -21.10 -30.88
N GLY A 139 9.69 -20.32 -30.41
CA GLY A 139 9.90 -19.42 -29.26
C GLY A 139 10.13 -20.13 -27.92
N LEU A 140 9.32 -21.15 -27.61
CA LEU A 140 9.45 -21.94 -26.39
C LEU A 140 10.57 -22.99 -26.47
N ALA A 141 10.88 -23.48 -27.67
CA ALA A 141 12.02 -24.35 -27.91
C ALA A 141 13.35 -23.61 -27.66
N PHE A 142 13.44 -22.34 -28.08
CA PHE A 142 14.58 -21.47 -27.77
C PHE A 142 14.71 -21.21 -26.27
N LEU A 143 13.61 -20.99 -25.55
CA LEU A 143 13.66 -20.84 -24.09
C LEU A 143 14.11 -22.14 -23.39
N TRP A 144 13.70 -23.30 -23.91
CA TRP A 144 14.13 -24.60 -23.40
C TRP A 144 15.61 -24.90 -23.70
N GLU A 145 16.10 -24.60 -24.91
CA GLU A 145 17.51 -24.73 -25.28
C GLU A 145 18.40 -23.71 -24.59
N ALA A 146 17.93 -22.47 -24.41
CA ALA A 146 18.61 -21.45 -23.61
C ALA A 146 18.68 -21.88 -22.14
N TRP A 147 17.62 -22.47 -21.58
CA TRP A 147 17.63 -23.03 -20.22
C TRP A 147 18.61 -24.22 -20.09
N ARG A 148 18.65 -25.12 -21.09
CA ARG A 148 19.65 -26.20 -21.17
C ARG A 148 21.09 -25.67 -21.29
N GLY A 149 21.29 -24.60 -22.07
CA GLY A 149 22.59 -23.99 -22.34
C GLY A 149 23.13 -23.10 -21.21
N TRP A 150 22.23 -22.49 -20.43
CA TRP A 150 22.58 -21.71 -19.21
C TRP A 150 23.27 -22.59 -18.14
N ASN A 151 23.12 -23.91 -18.26
CA ASN A 151 23.39 -24.88 -17.20
C ASN A 151 24.85 -25.36 -17.06
N ARG A 152 25.85 -24.66 -17.65
CA ARG A 152 27.24 -25.16 -17.65
C ARG A 152 28.38 -24.23 -17.18
N PRO A 153 28.36 -22.89 -17.29
CA PRO A 153 29.43 -22.08 -16.66
C PRO A 153 28.99 -20.96 -15.70
N TRP A 154 27.71 -20.60 -15.58
CA TRP A 154 27.29 -19.43 -14.78
C TRP A 154 27.12 -19.69 -13.27
N VAL A 155 27.39 -20.91 -12.80
CA VAL A 155 27.28 -21.30 -11.38
C VAL A 155 28.25 -20.53 -10.49
N SER A 156 29.35 -20.01 -11.05
CA SER A 156 30.26 -19.13 -10.33
C SER A 156 29.74 -17.71 -10.16
N LEU A 157 28.77 -17.26 -10.96
CA LEU A 157 28.31 -15.86 -11.00
C LEU A 157 26.97 -15.63 -10.29
N ALA A 158 26.18 -16.67 -10.03
CA ALA A 158 24.92 -16.56 -9.28
C ALA A 158 25.10 -16.00 -7.83
N PRO A 159 26.15 -16.39 -7.07
CA PRO A 159 26.42 -15.77 -5.78
C PRO A 159 26.78 -14.28 -5.91
N TRP A 160 27.51 -13.92 -6.97
CA TRP A 160 27.87 -12.52 -7.25
C TRP A 160 26.68 -11.68 -7.68
N ALA A 161 25.75 -12.22 -8.48
CA ALA A 161 24.52 -11.54 -8.86
C ALA A 161 23.64 -11.26 -7.63
N LEU A 162 23.54 -12.22 -6.70
CA LEU A 162 22.83 -12.04 -5.44
C LEU A 162 23.49 -10.97 -4.55
N LEU A 163 24.83 -10.99 -4.45
CA LEU A 163 25.59 -9.97 -3.71
C LEU A 163 25.45 -8.57 -4.32
N ILE A 164 25.46 -8.46 -5.66
CA ILE A 164 25.26 -7.18 -6.36
C ILE A 164 23.85 -6.66 -6.12
N LEU A 165 22.82 -7.52 -6.17
CA LEU A 165 21.44 -7.13 -5.87
C LEU A 165 21.27 -6.67 -4.42
N LEU A 166 21.87 -7.39 -3.45
CA LEU A 166 21.85 -6.99 -2.05
C LEU A 166 22.61 -5.68 -1.81
N ALA A 167 23.74 -5.47 -2.48
CA ALA A 167 24.50 -4.22 -2.41
C ALA A 167 23.71 -3.04 -3.00
N LEU A 168 23.02 -3.24 -4.13
CA LEU A 168 22.15 -2.22 -4.74
C LEU A 168 20.94 -1.89 -3.87
N GLN A 169 20.33 -2.89 -3.22
CA GLN A 169 19.24 -2.65 -2.25
C GLN A 169 19.74 -1.91 -1.00
N GLY A 170 20.90 -2.28 -0.47
CA GLY A 170 21.54 -1.58 0.65
C GLY A 170 21.89 -0.13 0.31
N TRP A 171 22.40 0.12 -0.90
CA TRP A 171 22.73 1.46 -1.37
C TRP A 171 21.48 2.34 -1.59
N GLY A 172 20.40 1.77 -2.14
CA GLY A 172 19.12 2.46 -2.27
C GLY A 172 18.52 2.88 -0.91
N LEU A 173 18.59 2.00 0.09
CA LEU A 173 18.15 2.29 1.45
C LEU A 173 19.03 3.35 2.13
N TRP A 174 20.35 3.30 1.95
CA TRP A 174 21.26 4.32 2.48
C TRP A 174 21.03 5.70 1.86
N ARG A 175 20.82 5.76 0.53
CA ARG A 175 20.55 7.01 -0.19
C ARG A 175 19.22 7.66 0.22
N MET A 176 18.17 6.87 0.46
CA MET A 176 16.90 7.40 0.96
C MET A 176 17.01 7.94 2.39
N ARG A 177 17.86 7.31 3.23
CA ARG A 177 18.12 7.79 4.59
C ARG A 177 18.92 9.09 4.61
N GLY A 178 19.85 9.27 3.66
CA GLY A 178 20.57 10.54 3.46
C GLY A 178 19.68 11.68 2.97
N ALA A 179 18.66 11.39 2.15
CA ALA A 179 17.71 12.40 1.66
C ALA A 179 16.75 12.92 2.74
N LEU A 180 16.42 12.09 3.73
CA LEU A 180 15.56 12.46 4.86
C LEU A 180 16.32 13.16 6.01
N GLY A 181 17.65 13.04 6.05
CA GLY A 181 18.49 13.67 7.08
C GLY A 181 18.94 15.11 6.79
N ASN A 182 18.65 15.63 5.59
CA ASN A 182 19.19 16.91 5.11
C ASN A 182 18.10 17.95 4.81
N GLN A 183 17.00 17.94 5.59
CA GLN A 183 16.10 19.11 5.63
C GLN A 183 16.73 20.19 6.54
N PRO A 184 17.07 21.37 6.01
CA PRO A 184 17.45 22.50 6.85
C PRO A 184 16.26 22.89 7.72
N ARG A 185 16.51 23.04 9.02
CA ARG A 185 15.56 23.61 9.99
C ARG A 185 15.25 25.07 9.67
#